data_AF-A0A2H0QM67-F1
#
_entry.id   AF-A0A2H0QM67-F1
#
_cell.length_a   1.000
_cell.length_b   1.000
_cell.length_c   1.000
_cell.angle_alpha   90.00
_cell.angle_beta   90.00
_cell.angle_gamma   90.00
#
_symmetry.space_group_name_H-M   'P 1'
#
loop_
_entity.id
_entity.type
_entity.pdbx_description
1 polymer ?
#
loop_
_entity_poly.entity_id
_entity_poly.type
_entity_poly.pdbx_seq_one_letter_code
_entity_poly.pdbx_strand_id
1 'polypeptide(L)'
;MKILGMILSLLLCTNLFAGSADISAFAFSLERAVGLNRHQLEEIGSKIRIKYSTRMNSNAAATYNPLFNLITFNPEVSIEDMGVKRVRTLSELEKTLGPSYWVHASTIFHEFAHAELDTIISKPATNADQAIRNVLFNQIKPWLAKNFPKFRSQSAMHELYAYYHDDVIETYYNDIGDIYLMNGWNTYNKRCFAGPQVKQKFKELSQDDFKNFFVPESPKAKIPYRDRIKIQFVYVNGKDFDISTIKNDPFKMEWFHAIYDYLEYAYSPVSDMAELTQLLRDRSPDRKALAECREKLWITLSQTAL
;
A
#
# COMPACT_ATOMS: atom_id res chain seq x y z
N MET A 1 -31.45 6.12 39.25
CA MET A 1 -31.36 5.33 37.99
C MET A 1 -31.06 6.14 36.73
N LYS A 2 -31.57 7.38 36.54
CA LYS A 2 -31.32 8.16 35.31
C LYS A 2 -29.85 8.62 35.10
N ILE A 3 -29.11 8.89 36.17
CA ILE A 3 -27.71 9.35 36.10
C ILE A 3 -26.75 8.23 35.65
N LEU A 4 -27.00 6.99 36.09
CA LEU A 4 -26.16 5.83 35.73
C LEU A 4 -26.27 5.48 34.24
N GLY A 5 -27.48 5.61 33.65
CA GLY A 5 -27.69 5.42 32.22
C GLY A 5 -27.05 6.51 31.35
N MET A 6 -26.97 7.74 31.86
CA MET A 6 -26.32 8.86 31.17
C MET A 6 -24.80 8.74 31.19
N ILE A 7 -24.22 8.27 32.30
CA ILE A 7 -22.77 8.00 32.42
C ILE A 7 -22.37 6.79 31.54
N LEU A 8 -23.19 5.74 31.49
CA LEU A 8 -22.94 4.59 30.60
C LEU A 8 -23.06 4.97 29.12
N SER A 9 -24.01 5.83 28.76
CA SER A 9 -24.16 6.36 27.39
C SER A 9 -23.01 7.30 27.02
N LEU A 10 -22.52 8.13 27.96
CA LEU A 10 -21.32 8.96 27.74
C LEU A 10 -20.05 8.11 27.57
N LEU A 11 -19.85 7.08 28.40
CA LEU A 11 -18.70 6.16 28.31
C LEU A 11 -18.71 5.30 27.04
N LEU A 12 -19.90 5.00 26.51
CA LEU A 12 -20.06 4.35 25.20
C LEU A 12 -19.80 5.31 24.03
N CYS A 13 -19.97 6.62 24.22
CA CYS A 13 -19.72 7.62 23.17
C CYS A 13 -18.27 8.13 23.13
N THR A 14 -17.54 8.12 24.25
CA THR A 14 -16.17 8.67 24.31
C THR A 14 -15.07 7.74 23.77
N ASN A 15 -15.38 6.47 23.48
CA ASN A 15 -14.43 5.52 22.89
C ASN A 15 -14.57 5.36 21.36
N LEU A 16 -15.39 6.19 20.70
CA LEU A 16 -15.82 5.93 19.32
C LEU A 16 -15.02 6.65 18.21
N PHE A 17 -14.03 7.51 18.52
CA PHE A 17 -13.43 8.38 17.50
C PHE A 17 -11.89 8.51 17.53
N ALA A 18 -11.17 7.58 18.16
CA ALA A 18 -9.70 7.61 18.19
C ALA A 18 -9.01 7.06 16.91
N GLY A 19 -9.77 6.49 15.96
CA GLY A 19 -9.20 5.71 14.86
C GLY A 19 -8.23 6.45 13.92
N SER A 20 -8.36 7.78 13.78
CA SER A 20 -7.43 8.57 12.95
C SER A 20 -6.05 8.74 13.60
N ALA A 21 -5.99 8.97 14.92
CA ALA A 21 -4.73 9.09 15.65
C ALA A 21 -3.94 7.77 15.63
N ASP A 22 -4.66 6.66 15.68
CA ASP A 22 -4.12 5.29 15.65
C ASP A 22 -3.42 4.95 14.32
N ILE A 23 -3.80 5.56 13.20
CA ILE A 23 -3.25 5.26 11.86
C ILE A 23 -2.34 6.35 11.28
N SER A 24 -2.42 7.60 11.77
CA SER A 24 -1.75 8.75 11.14
C SER A 24 -0.25 8.55 10.93
N ALA A 25 0.45 7.95 11.91
CA ALA A 25 1.89 7.66 11.78
C ALA A 25 2.18 6.67 10.64
N PHE A 26 1.37 5.62 10.51
CA PHE A 26 1.47 4.65 9.43
C PHE A 26 1.18 5.31 8.08
N ALA A 27 0.07 6.05 7.97
CA ALA A 27 -0.33 6.75 6.75
C ALA A 27 0.75 7.74 6.27
N PHE A 28 1.33 8.53 7.18
CA PHE A 28 2.46 9.40 6.86
C PHE A 28 3.71 8.64 6.40
N SER A 29 3.99 7.49 7.01
CA SER A 29 5.13 6.67 6.57
C SER A 29 4.91 6.07 5.17
N LEU A 30 3.67 5.72 4.83
CA LEU A 30 3.28 5.24 3.51
C LEU A 30 3.42 6.36 2.46
N GLU A 31 2.90 7.54 2.74
CA GLU A 31 3.04 8.73 1.89
C GLU A 31 4.52 9.03 1.57
N ARG A 32 5.39 8.97 2.59
CA ARG A 32 6.81 9.21 2.37
C ARG A 32 7.50 8.13 1.56
N ALA A 33 7.07 6.87 1.69
CA ALA A 33 7.74 5.75 1.05
C ALA A 33 7.29 5.55 -0.40
N VAL A 34 5.99 5.73 -0.68
CA VAL A 34 5.38 5.39 -1.97
C VAL A 34 4.50 6.50 -2.57
N GLY A 35 4.36 7.64 -1.91
CA GLY A 35 3.68 8.81 -2.47
C GLY A 35 2.16 8.79 -2.35
N LEU A 36 1.57 7.80 -1.67
CA LEU A 36 0.13 7.77 -1.43
C LEU A 36 -0.27 8.81 -0.39
N ASN A 37 -1.09 9.78 -0.78
CA ASN A 37 -1.58 10.84 0.08
C ASN A 37 -2.26 10.25 1.33
N ARG A 38 -1.77 10.65 2.50
CA ARG A 38 -2.25 10.10 3.78
C ARG A 38 -3.68 10.51 4.14
N HIS A 39 -4.18 11.63 3.59
CA HIS A 39 -5.44 12.24 4.03
C HIS A 39 -6.63 11.31 3.88
N GLN A 40 -6.72 10.57 2.77
CA GLN A 40 -7.79 9.60 2.57
C GLN A 40 -7.73 8.49 3.63
N LEU A 41 -6.55 7.95 3.91
CA LEU A 41 -6.38 6.90 4.92
C LEU A 41 -6.74 7.39 6.33
N GLU A 42 -6.37 8.63 6.66
CA GLU A 42 -6.75 9.28 7.92
C GLU A 42 -8.26 9.56 8.00
N GLU A 43 -8.88 9.96 6.89
CA GLU A 43 -10.32 10.18 6.78
C GLU A 43 -11.09 8.87 7.00
N ILE A 44 -10.70 7.79 6.33
CA ILE A 44 -11.28 6.46 6.55
C ILE A 44 -11.01 6.00 7.99
N GLY A 45 -9.79 6.19 8.50
CA GLY A 45 -9.41 5.92 9.88
C GLY A 45 -10.32 6.60 10.91
N SER A 46 -10.78 7.82 10.63
CA SER A 46 -11.71 8.55 11.51
C SER A 46 -13.14 8.00 11.53
N LYS A 47 -13.52 7.20 10.53
CA LYS A 47 -14.87 6.65 10.33
C LYS A 47 -15.00 5.19 10.80
N ILE A 48 -13.88 4.53 11.05
CA ILE A 48 -13.82 3.13 11.47
C ILE A 48 -13.50 2.99 12.95
N ARG A 49 -13.86 1.84 13.50
CA ARG A 49 -13.35 1.39 14.79
C ARG A 49 -12.03 0.66 14.58
N ILE A 50 -11.10 0.85 15.50
CA ILE A 50 -9.82 0.14 15.52
C ILE A 50 -9.72 -0.65 16.82
N LYS A 51 -9.26 -1.90 16.72
CA LYS A 51 -8.99 -2.77 17.87
C LYS A 51 -7.64 -3.45 17.70
N TYR A 52 -6.91 -3.57 18.80
CA TYR A 52 -5.67 -4.34 18.89
C TYR A 52 -5.95 -5.63 19.65
N SER A 53 -5.75 -6.80 19.04
CA SER A 53 -6.16 -8.08 19.63
C SER A 53 -5.06 -9.13 19.58
N THR A 54 -4.68 -9.67 20.74
CA THR A 54 -3.77 -10.83 20.85
C THR A 54 -4.39 -12.16 20.42
N ARG A 55 -5.69 -12.18 20.11
CA ARG A 55 -6.45 -13.39 19.73
C ARG A 55 -7.12 -13.20 18.37
N MET A 56 -6.34 -12.90 17.35
CA MET A 56 -6.80 -13.04 15.97
C MET A 56 -6.65 -14.51 15.56
N ASN A 57 -7.72 -15.11 15.04
CA ASN A 57 -7.72 -16.49 14.54
C ASN A 57 -7.03 -16.62 13.15
N SER A 58 -6.48 -15.53 12.62
CA SER A 58 -5.81 -15.46 11.32
C SER A 58 -4.37 -15.02 11.48
N ASN A 59 -3.45 -15.62 10.72
CA ASN A 59 -2.07 -15.15 10.56
C ASN A 59 -1.97 -13.81 9.79
N ALA A 60 -3.11 -13.18 9.48
CA ALA A 60 -3.16 -11.88 8.80
C ALA A 60 -2.73 -10.75 9.74
N ALA A 61 -2.08 -9.74 9.16
CA ALA A 61 -1.64 -8.53 9.87
C ALA A 61 -2.83 -7.72 10.42
N ALA A 62 -3.93 -7.70 9.68
CA ALA A 62 -5.16 -7.02 10.01
C ALA A 62 -6.36 -7.83 9.50
N THR A 63 -7.56 -7.54 10.01
CA THR A 63 -8.83 -8.07 9.47
C THR A 63 -9.93 -7.03 9.60
N TYR A 64 -10.73 -6.86 8.56
CA TYR A 64 -11.91 -6.00 8.56
C TYR A 64 -13.20 -6.77 8.88
N ASN A 65 -14.06 -6.16 9.69
CA ASN A 65 -15.40 -6.64 9.95
C ASN A 65 -16.44 -5.60 9.50
N PRO A 66 -17.18 -5.85 8.40
CA PRO A 66 -18.14 -4.90 7.85
C PRO A 66 -19.34 -4.65 8.77
N LEU A 67 -19.73 -5.63 9.62
CA LEU A 67 -20.88 -5.47 10.51
C LEU A 67 -20.65 -4.41 11.59
N PHE A 68 -19.39 -4.26 12.03
CA PHE A 68 -19.03 -3.32 13.09
C PHE A 68 -18.20 -2.13 12.59
N ASN A 69 -17.95 -2.07 11.27
CA ASN A 69 -16.99 -1.16 10.64
C ASN A 69 -15.66 -1.11 11.43
N LEU A 70 -15.09 -2.28 11.66
CA LEU A 70 -13.99 -2.49 12.61
C LEU A 70 -12.80 -3.14 11.92
N ILE A 71 -11.62 -2.52 12.01
CA ILE A 71 -10.36 -3.19 11.71
C ILE A 71 -9.74 -3.69 13.01
N THR A 72 -9.38 -4.97 13.03
CA THR A 72 -8.59 -5.58 14.11
C THR A 72 -7.16 -5.80 13.65
N PHE A 73 -6.19 -5.24 14.38
CA PHE A 73 -4.77 -5.40 14.12
C PHE A 73 -4.14 -6.48 15.02
N ASN A 74 -3.23 -7.24 14.41
CA ASN A 74 -2.34 -8.15 15.11
C ASN A 74 -1.33 -7.34 15.96
N PRO A 75 -0.98 -7.78 17.18
CA PRO A 75 0.03 -7.15 18.03
C PRO A 75 1.34 -6.80 17.30
N GLU A 76 1.77 -7.64 16.37
CA GLU A 76 3.01 -7.47 15.62
C GLU A 76 3.06 -6.18 14.79
N VAL A 77 1.91 -5.73 14.28
CA VAL A 77 1.81 -4.48 13.50
C VAL A 77 1.42 -3.27 14.33
N SER A 78 1.33 -3.43 15.65
CA SER A 78 0.97 -2.37 16.58
C SER A 78 2.06 -2.09 17.60
N ILE A 79 2.05 -0.88 18.14
CA ILE A 79 2.94 -0.44 19.20
C ILE A 79 2.16 0.44 20.18
N GLU A 80 2.58 0.42 21.45
CA GLU A 80 2.07 1.30 22.48
C GLU A 80 3.18 2.29 22.87
N ASP A 81 2.95 3.57 22.57
CA ASP A 81 3.86 4.67 22.91
C ASP A 81 3.17 5.61 23.89
N MET A 82 3.79 5.81 25.06
CA MET A 82 3.26 6.70 26.10
C MET A 82 1.79 6.40 26.48
N GLY A 83 1.40 5.12 26.47
CA GLY A 83 0.04 4.67 26.79
C GLY A 83 -0.97 4.79 25.65
N VAL A 84 -0.54 5.19 24.44
CA VAL A 84 -1.39 5.26 23.24
C VAL A 84 -1.00 4.15 22.28
N LYS A 85 -1.97 3.31 21.91
CA LYS A 85 -1.76 2.27 20.89
C LYS A 85 -1.95 2.85 19.50
N ARG A 86 -1.08 2.46 18.58
CA ARG A 86 -1.12 2.84 17.18
C ARG A 86 -0.57 1.75 16.28
N VAL A 87 -0.83 1.87 14.99
CA VAL A 87 -0.17 1.07 13.96
C VAL A 87 1.29 1.51 13.83
N ARG A 88 2.19 0.54 13.66
CA ARG A 88 3.61 0.80 13.43
C ARG A 88 3.81 1.51 12.09
N THR A 89 4.78 2.42 12.03
CA THR A 89 5.27 2.99 10.77
C THR A 89 5.99 1.92 9.94
N LEU A 90 6.19 2.15 8.63
CA LEU A 90 6.93 1.22 7.78
C LEU A 90 8.34 0.89 8.31
N SER A 91 9.06 1.88 8.85
CA SER A 91 10.39 1.66 9.43
C SER A 91 10.34 0.83 10.72
N GLU A 92 9.29 0.97 11.53
CA GLU A 92 9.09 0.14 12.72
C GLU A 92 8.69 -1.28 12.35
N LEU A 93 7.85 -1.45 11.32
CA LEU A 93 7.50 -2.75 10.78
C LEU A 93 8.75 -3.44 10.21
N GLU A 94 9.59 -2.75 9.43
CA GLU A 94 10.85 -3.29 8.91
C GLU A 94 11.77 -3.78 10.02
N LYS A 95 11.89 -3.02 11.12
CA LYS A 95 12.71 -3.43 12.27
C LYS A 95 12.17 -4.65 13.00
N THR A 96 10.85 -4.79 13.10
CA THR A 96 10.20 -5.88 13.85
C THR A 96 10.05 -7.15 13.01
N LEU A 97 9.65 -7.01 11.75
CA LEU A 97 9.27 -8.10 10.86
C LEU A 97 10.36 -8.42 9.82
N GLY A 98 11.42 -7.61 9.77
CA GLY A 98 12.43 -7.75 8.74
C GLY A 98 11.80 -7.59 7.36
N PRO A 99 12.26 -8.35 6.35
CA PRO A 99 11.86 -8.12 4.97
C PRO A 99 10.39 -8.38 4.62
N SER A 100 9.64 -9.11 5.45
CA SER A 100 8.21 -9.35 5.24
C SER A 100 7.30 -8.19 5.67
N TYR A 101 7.88 -7.07 6.11
CA TYR A 101 7.11 -5.92 6.59
C TYR A 101 6.18 -5.34 5.54
N TRP A 102 6.53 -5.41 4.26
CA TRP A 102 5.68 -4.91 3.17
C TRP A 102 4.41 -5.70 2.99
N VAL A 103 4.47 -7.03 3.15
CA VAL A 103 3.28 -7.90 3.12
C VAL A 103 2.29 -7.47 4.22
N HIS A 104 2.81 -7.07 5.38
CA HIS A 104 1.97 -6.59 6.47
C HIS A 104 1.43 -5.19 6.20
N ALA A 105 2.24 -4.29 5.65
CA ALA A 105 1.80 -2.96 5.25
C ALA A 105 0.71 -3.01 4.16
N SER A 106 0.86 -3.89 3.18
CA SER A 106 -0.07 -4.10 2.09
C SER A 106 -1.37 -4.73 2.61
N THR A 107 -1.28 -5.72 3.51
CA THR A 107 -2.44 -6.28 4.22
C THR A 107 -3.19 -5.21 5.03
N ILE A 108 -2.50 -4.32 5.74
CA ILE A 108 -3.16 -3.20 6.45
C ILE A 108 -3.93 -2.35 5.45
N PHE A 109 -3.31 -1.97 4.33
CA PHE A 109 -3.94 -1.15 3.30
C PHE A 109 -5.14 -1.85 2.64
N HIS A 110 -5.05 -3.16 2.41
CA HIS A 110 -6.15 -4.02 1.95
C HIS A 110 -7.37 -3.92 2.88
N GLU A 111 -7.18 -4.05 4.19
CA GLU A 111 -8.30 -3.95 5.15
C GLU A 111 -8.91 -2.54 5.23
N PHE A 112 -8.09 -1.50 5.03
CA PHE A 112 -8.61 -0.13 4.87
C PHE A 112 -9.43 0.05 3.59
N ALA A 113 -9.04 -0.59 2.49
CA ALA A 113 -9.79 -0.55 1.24
C ALA A 113 -11.19 -1.18 1.40
N HIS A 114 -11.34 -2.24 2.20
CA HIS A 114 -12.67 -2.76 2.54
C HIS A 114 -13.53 -1.71 3.25
N ALA A 115 -12.97 -1.00 4.23
CA ALA A 115 -13.69 0.02 4.98
C ALA A 115 -14.01 1.28 4.15
N GLU A 116 -13.10 1.64 3.25
CA GLU A 116 -13.32 2.70 2.27
C GLU A 116 -14.49 2.36 1.35
N LEU A 117 -14.50 1.13 0.81
CA LEU A 117 -15.59 0.67 -0.04
C LEU A 117 -16.94 0.70 0.69
N ASP A 118 -17.00 0.30 1.96
CA ASP A 118 -18.22 0.43 2.77
C ASP A 118 -18.65 1.89 2.97
N THR A 119 -17.70 2.82 3.02
CA THR A 119 -17.99 4.27 3.04
C THR A 119 -18.57 4.75 1.71
N ILE A 120 -17.97 4.35 0.57
CA ILE A 120 -18.45 4.66 -0.78
C ILE A 120 -19.87 4.11 -0.99
N ILE A 121 -20.14 2.90 -0.50
CA ILE A 121 -21.45 2.23 -0.61
C ILE A 121 -22.52 2.99 0.17
N SER A 122 -22.21 3.33 1.41
CA SER A 122 -23.17 3.91 2.35
C SER A 122 -23.45 5.38 2.08
N LYS A 123 -22.46 6.16 1.65
CA LYS A 123 -22.59 7.60 1.44
C LYS A 123 -21.60 8.12 0.38
N PRO A 124 -21.87 7.91 -0.92
CA PRO A 124 -21.05 8.49 -1.98
C PRO A 124 -21.19 10.02 -1.92
N ALA A 125 -20.07 10.71 -1.70
CA ALA A 125 -20.04 12.15 -1.50
C ALA A 125 -19.57 12.90 -2.76
N THR A 126 -18.82 12.22 -3.63
CA THR A 126 -18.11 12.83 -4.75
C THR A 126 -18.50 12.20 -6.08
N ASN A 127 -18.15 12.85 -7.19
CA ASN A 127 -18.35 12.26 -8.52
C ASN A 127 -17.48 11.00 -8.72
N ALA A 128 -16.28 10.98 -8.14
CA ALA A 128 -15.39 9.83 -8.16
C ALA A 128 -16.04 8.64 -7.43
N ASP A 129 -16.60 8.85 -6.24
CA ASP A 129 -17.31 7.81 -5.47
C ASP A 129 -18.46 7.21 -6.29
N GLN A 130 -19.25 8.06 -6.95
CA GLN A 130 -20.38 7.63 -7.77
C GLN A 130 -19.92 6.84 -9.01
N ALA A 131 -18.84 7.29 -9.66
CA ALA A 131 -18.27 6.64 -10.83
C ALA A 131 -17.74 5.24 -10.49
N ILE A 132 -16.92 5.12 -9.45
CA ILE A 132 -16.38 3.81 -9.04
C ILE A 132 -17.49 2.88 -8.56
N ARG A 133 -18.44 3.40 -7.76
CA ARG A 133 -19.60 2.62 -7.31
C ARG A 133 -20.41 2.07 -8.48
N ASN A 134 -20.61 2.86 -9.54
CA ASN A 134 -21.30 2.40 -10.74
C ASN A 134 -20.56 1.24 -11.42
N VAL A 135 -19.23 1.32 -11.57
CA VAL A 135 -18.43 0.23 -12.16
C VAL A 135 -18.49 -1.02 -11.28
N LEU A 136 -18.23 -0.89 -9.98
CA LEU A 136 -18.23 -2.00 -9.04
C LEU A 136 -19.59 -2.72 -8.99
N PHE A 137 -20.69 -1.97 -8.83
CA PHE A 137 -22.01 -2.55 -8.56
C PHE A 137 -22.82 -2.89 -9.81
N ASN A 138 -22.69 -2.11 -10.88
CA ASN A 138 -23.52 -2.30 -12.07
C ASN A 138 -22.78 -3.07 -13.18
N GLN A 139 -21.46 -3.28 -13.06
CA GLN A 139 -20.67 -4.00 -14.05
C GLN A 139 -19.92 -5.19 -13.45
N ILE A 140 -19.02 -4.97 -12.50
CA ILE A 140 -18.16 -6.03 -11.95
C ILE A 140 -18.97 -7.06 -11.16
N LYS A 141 -19.78 -6.62 -10.19
CA LYS A 141 -20.57 -7.53 -9.34
C LYS A 141 -21.54 -8.41 -10.15
N PRO A 142 -22.32 -7.90 -11.12
CA PRO A 142 -23.15 -8.74 -12.00
C PRO A 142 -22.32 -9.73 -12.82
N TRP A 143 -21.16 -9.33 -13.32
CA TRP A 143 -20.26 -10.21 -14.05
C TRP A 143 -19.71 -11.33 -13.16
N LEU A 144 -19.31 -11.03 -11.92
CA LEU A 144 -18.88 -12.02 -10.93
C LEU A 144 -20.00 -13.01 -10.60
N ALA A 145 -21.24 -12.53 -10.43
CA ALA A 145 -22.39 -13.41 -10.19
C ALA A 145 -22.65 -14.38 -11.36
N LYS A 146 -22.46 -13.92 -12.60
CA LYS A 146 -22.62 -14.72 -13.82
C LYS A 146 -21.51 -15.76 -13.96
N ASN A 147 -20.25 -15.36 -13.80
CA ASN A 147 -19.09 -16.19 -14.15
C ASN A 147 -18.55 -17.03 -12.98
N PHE A 148 -18.77 -16.58 -11.74
CA PHE A 148 -18.32 -17.26 -10.52
C PHE A 148 -19.46 -17.48 -9.50
N PRO A 149 -20.56 -18.16 -9.89
CA PRO A 149 -21.79 -18.25 -9.09
C PRO A 149 -21.63 -19.00 -7.75
N LYS A 150 -20.55 -19.76 -7.58
CA LYS A 150 -20.21 -20.44 -6.31
C LYS A 150 -19.80 -19.47 -5.21
N PHE A 151 -19.42 -18.24 -5.56
CA PHE A 151 -19.01 -17.19 -4.64
C PHE A 151 -20.11 -16.15 -4.52
N ARG A 152 -20.30 -15.61 -3.31
CA ARG A 152 -21.20 -14.46 -3.12
C ARG A 152 -20.57 -13.26 -3.83
N SER A 153 -21.20 -12.81 -4.93
CA SER A 153 -20.64 -11.76 -5.79
C SER A 153 -20.35 -10.44 -5.08
N GLN A 154 -21.11 -10.10 -4.03
CA GLN A 154 -20.79 -8.95 -3.17
C GLN A 154 -19.44 -9.14 -2.49
N SER A 155 -19.21 -10.27 -1.82
CA SER A 155 -17.95 -10.56 -1.14
C SER A 155 -16.80 -10.61 -2.15
N ALA A 156 -16.99 -11.28 -3.28
CA ALA A 156 -15.99 -11.32 -4.36
C ALA A 156 -15.63 -9.93 -4.89
N MET A 157 -16.59 -9.02 -5.02
CA MET A 157 -16.36 -7.64 -5.46
C MET A 157 -15.59 -6.84 -4.40
N HIS A 158 -15.89 -7.03 -3.10
CA HIS A 158 -15.14 -6.40 -2.01
C HIS A 158 -13.68 -6.86 -1.99
N GLU A 159 -13.46 -8.18 -2.04
CA GLU A 159 -12.12 -8.74 -2.07
C GLU A 159 -11.35 -8.30 -3.32
N LEU A 160 -11.98 -8.27 -4.49
CA LEU A 160 -11.35 -7.75 -5.71
C LEU A 160 -10.89 -6.30 -5.54
N TYR A 161 -11.73 -5.44 -4.95
CA TYR A 161 -11.38 -4.05 -4.69
C TYR A 161 -10.20 -3.93 -3.71
N ALA A 162 -10.22 -4.71 -2.63
CA ALA A 162 -9.17 -4.68 -1.62
C ALA A 162 -7.85 -5.30 -2.11
N TYR A 163 -7.89 -6.40 -2.87
CA TYR A 163 -6.72 -6.97 -3.54
C TYR A 163 -6.13 -6.00 -4.55
N TYR A 164 -6.94 -5.22 -5.26
CA TYR A 164 -6.40 -4.17 -6.14
C TYR A 164 -5.54 -3.15 -5.39
N HIS A 165 -5.95 -2.77 -4.17
CA HIS A 165 -5.18 -1.86 -3.31
C HIS A 165 -3.90 -2.53 -2.77
N ASP A 166 -3.97 -3.82 -2.45
CA ASP A 166 -2.81 -4.64 -2.07
C ASP A 166 -1.75 -4.63 -3.20
N ASP A 167 -2.15 -4.98 -4.42
CA ASP A 167 -1.28 -5.03 -5.60
C ASP A 167 -0.65 -3.67 -5.95
N VAL A 168 -1.30 -2.54 -5.63
CA VAL A 168 -0.71 -1.19 -5.76
C VAL A 168 0.53 -1.08 -4.87
N ILE A 169 0.40 -1.44 -3.59
CA ILE A 169 1.51 -1.39 -2.63
C ILE A 169 2.61 -2.37 -3.01
N GLU A 170 2.26 -3.60 -3.37
CA GLU A 170 3.23 -4.60 -3.80
C GLU A 170 3.99 -4.16 -5.06
N THR A 171 3.28 -3.59 -6.04
CA THR A 171 3.88 -3.08 -7.27
C THR A 171 4.87 -1.96 -6.98
N TYR A 172 4.52 -1.01 -6.11
CA TYR A 172 5.43 0.06 -5.71
C TYR A 172 6.63 -0.47 -4.94
N TYR A 173 6.44 -1.40 -4.02
CA TYR A 173 7.55 -1.97 -3.28
C TYR A 173 8.55 -2.72 -4.20
N ASN A 174 8.04 -3.55 -5.11
CA ASN A 174 8.87 -4.25 -6.08
C ASN A 174 9.68 -3.26 -6.93
N ASP A 175 9.05 -2.18 -7.38
CA ASP A 175 9.73 -1.13 -8.13
C ASP A 175 10.74 -0.34 -7.30
N ILE A 176 10.47 -0.06 -6.03
CA ILE A 176 11.44 0.53 -5.11
C ILE A 176 12.70 -0.34 -5.05
N GLY A 177 12.52 -1.66 -4.89
CA GLY A 177 13.62 -2.62 -4.91
C GLY A 177 14.42 -2.57 -6.21
N ASP A 178 13.74 -2.61 -7.34
CA ASP A 178 14.35 -2.49 -8.68
C ASP A 178 15.14 -1.18 -8.82
N ILE A 179 14.56 -0.05 -8.41
CA ILE A 179 15.20 1.28 -8.46
C ILE A 179 16.49 1.25 -7.64
N TYR A 180 16.47 0.79 -6.39
CA TYR A 180 17.69 0.74 -5.58
C TYR A 180 18.75 -0.18 -6.16
N LEU A 181 18.35 -1.35 -6.67
CA LEU A 181 19.28 -2.30 -7.29
C LEU A 181 19.98 -1.68 -8.51
N MET A 182 19.23 -1.00 -9.39
CA MET A 182 19.79 -0.24 -10.52
C MET A 182 20.77 0.85 -10.05
N ASN A 183 20.50 1.40 -8.86
CA ASN A 183 21.30 2.45 -8.25
C ASN A 183 22.46 1.92 -7.38
N GLY A 184 22.69 0.60 -7.30
CA GLY A 184 23.83 -0.03 -6.62
C GLY A 184 23.60 -0.35 -5.15
N TRP A 185 22.34 -0.39 -4.70
CA TRP A 185 21.96 -0.67 -3.32
C TRP A 185 20.96 -1.82 -3.24
N ASN A 186 21.25 -2.83 -2.44
CA ASN A 186 20.29 -3.88 -2.13
C ASN A 186 19.63 -3.57 -0.78
N THR A 187 18.34 -3.23 -0.82
CA THR A 187 17.55 -2.84 0.35
C THR A 187 17.32 -3.99 1.34
N TYR A 188 17.38 -5.24 0.88
CA TYR A 188 17.07 -6.43 1.67
C TYR A 188 18.24 -6.82 2.58
N ASN A 189 19.46 -6.89 2.04
CA ASN A 189 20.67 -7.25 2.80
C ASN A 189 21.55 -6.04 3.15
N LYS A 190 21.07 -4.82 2.85
CA LYS A 190 21.77 -3.54 3.07
C LYS A 190 23.20 -3.55 2.48
N ARG A 191 23.37 -4.18 1.31
CA ARG A 191 24.66 -4.32 0.64
C ARG A 191 24.81 -3.34 -0.51
N CYS A 192 26.00 -2.74 -0.55
CA CYS A 192 26.46 -1.88 -1.62
C CYS A 192 27.15 -2.68 -2.74
N PHE A 193 26.91 -2.33 -4.01
CA PHE A 193 27.59 -2.96 -5.14
C PHE A 193 27.67 -2.04 -6.37
N ALA A 194 28.69 -2.25 -7.20
CA ALA A 194 28.87 -1.53 -8.46
C ALA A 194 28.37 -2.38 -9.64
N GLY A 195 27.06 -2.31 -9.92
CA GLY A 195 26.46 -2.91 -11.11
C GLY A 195 26.93 -2.23 -12.41
N PRO A 196 26.60 -2.77 -13.59
CA PRO A 196 27.03 -2.21 -14.88
C PRO A 196 26.69 -0.73 -15.05
N GLN A 197 25.47 -0.33 -14.68
CA GLN A 197 25.01 1.05 -14.78
C GLN A 197 25.74 1.99 -13.82
N VAL A 198 25.98 1.56 -12.58
CA VAL A 198 26.78 2.32 -11.60
C VAL A 198 28.21 2.48 -12.09
N LYS A 199 28.83 1.42 -12.63
CA LYS A 199 30.18 1.50 -13.23
C LYS A 199 30.24 2.42 -14.44
N GLN A 200 29.19 2.45 -15.26
CA GLN A 200 29.07 3.40 -16.36
C GLN A 200 29.02 4.84 -15.82
N LYS A 201 28.14 5.12 -14.86
CA LYS A 201 28.00 6.45 -14.27
C LYS A 201 29.26 6.93 -13.55
N PHE A 202 30.03 6.03 -12.95
CA PHE A 202 31.34 6.33 -12.37
C PHE A 202 32.30 6.95 -13.39
N LYS A 203 32.25 6.52 -14.66
CA LYS A 203 33.11 7.05 -15.72
C LYS A 203 32.63 8.39 -16.30
N GLU A 204 31.34 8.69 -16.14
CA GLU A 204 30.67 9.85 -16.76
C GLU A 204 30.56 11.04 -15.81
N LEU A 205 30.44 10.80 -14.51
CA LEU A 205 30.08 11.80 -13.51
C LEU A 205 31.28 12.23 -12.66
N SER A 206 31.21 13.45 -12.12
CA SER A 206 32.08 13.88 -11.03
C SER A 206 31.82 13.05 -9.76
N GLN A 207 32.73 13.08 -8.79
CA GLN A 207 32.54 12.36 -7.52
C GLN A 207 31.27 12.82 -6.80
N ASP A 208 30.99 14.13 -6.78
CA ASP A 208 29.83 14.68 -6.07
C ASP A 208 28.50 14.34 -6.77
N ASP A 209 28.49 14.36 -8.11
CA ASP A 209 27.34 13.92 -8.89
C ASP A 209 27.13 12.40 -8.77
N PHE A 210 28.22 11.63 -8.74
CA PHE A 210 28.18 10.18 -8.59
C PHE A 210 27.56 9.75 -7.25
N LYS A 211 27.84 10.46 -6.16
CA LYS A 211 27.23 10.16 -4.86
C LYS A 211 25.70 10.33 -4.90
N ASN A 212 25.20 11.28 -5.70
CA ASN A 212 23.82 11.75 -5.63
C ASN A 212 22.91 11.34 -6.80
N PHE A 213 23.42 10.74 -7.89
CA PHE A 213 22.56 10.43 -9.04
C PHE A 213 21.42 9.46 -8.69
N PHE A 214 20.32 9.52 -9.43
CA PHE A 214 19.30 8.46 -9.38
C PHE A 214 18.95 8.14 -10.81
N VAL A 215 19.21 6.90 -11.25
CA VAL A 215 18.92 6.54 -12.64
C VAL A 215 17.42 6.30 -12.78
N PRO A 216 16.73 7.03 -13.67
CA PRO A 216 15.30 6.87 -13.84
C PRO A 216 14.91 5.81 -14.87
N GLU A 217 15.87 5.25 -15.62
CA GLU A 217 15.51 4.61 -16.89
C GLU A 217 15.70 3.10 -16.87
N SER A 218 14.56 2.42 -16.73
CA SER A 218 14.35 1.07 -17.23
C SER A 218 13.26 1.12 -18.32
N PRO A 219 13.20 0.16 -19.27
CA PRO A 219 12.06 0.08 -20.20
C PRO A 219 10.70 0.01 -19.48
N LYS A 220 10.66 -0.61 -18.31
CA LYS A 220 9.50 -0.71 -17.41
C LYS A 220 9.07 0.64 -16.85
N ALA A 221 9.97 1.63 -16.77
CA ALA A 221 9.66 2.97 -16.27
C ALA A 221 8.75 3.78 -17.19
N LYS A 222 8.55 3.36 -18.45
CA LYS A 222 7.68 4.03 -19.42
C LYS A 222 6.23 3.55 -19.37
N ILE A 223 5.93 2.51 -18.60
CA ILE A 223 4.59 1.93 -18.53
C ILE A 223 3.91 2.50 -17.27
N PRO A 224 2.79 3.23 -17.43
CA PRO A 224 2.02 3.75 -16.30
C PRO A 224 1.60 2.66 -15.33
N TYR A 225 1.52 2.97 -14.03
CA TYR A 225 1.07 2.00 -13.02
C TYR A 225 -0.36 1.52 -13.26
N ARG A 226 -1.22 2.41 -13.76
CA ARG A 226 -2.59 2.10 -14.21
C ARG A 226 -2.68 0.87 -15.12
N ASP A 227 -1.70 0.69 -15.99
CA ASP A 227 -1.69 -0.40 -16.99
C ASP A 227 -1.02 -1.68 -16.47
N ARG A 228 -0.35 -1.60 -15.32
CA ARG A 228 0.48 -2.67 -14.74
C ARG A 228 -0.21 -3.45 -13.64
N ILE A 229 -1.08 -2.80 -12.87
CA ILE A 229 -1.77 -3.39 -11.72
C ILE A 229 -2.99 -4.18 -12.21
N LYS A 230 -3.01 -5.49 -11.95
CA LYS A 230 -4.07 -6.39 -12.41
C LYS A 230 -4.24 -7.54 -11.44
N ILE A 231 -5.47 -7.77 -11.01
CA ILE A 231 -5.80 -8.91 -10.17
C ILE A 231 -6.05 -10.13 -11.05
N GLN A 232 -5.33 -11.22 -10.81
CA GLN A 232 -5.61 -12.50 -11.43
C GLN A 232 -6.46 -13.39 -10.52
N PHE A 233 -6.12 -13.45 -9.24
CA PHE A 233 -6.78 -14.31 -8.27
C PHE A 233 -7.53 -13.49 -7.23
N VAL A 234 -8.75 -13.88 -6.92
CA VAL A 234 -9.54 -13.29 -5.83
C VAL A 234 -9.84 -14.38 -4.81
N TYR A 235 -9.44 -14.18 -3.56
CA TYR A 235 -9.70 -15.11 -2.48
C TYR A 235 -10.89 -14.66 -1.63
N VAL A 236 -11.86 -15.56 -1.43
CA VAL A 236 -13.10 -15.30 -0.70
C VAL A 236 -13.36 -16.49 0.23
N ASN A 237 -13.41 -16.23 1.53
CA ASN A 237 -13.80 -17.22 2.54
C ASN A 237 -13.06 -18.58 2.45
N GLY A 238 -11.73 -18.58 2.30
CA GLY A 238 -10.98 -19.85 2.27
C GLY A 238 -10.67 -20.40 0.89
N LYS A 239 -11.16 -19.76 -0.19
CA LYS A 239 -11.09 -20.28 -1.56
C LYS A 239 -10.77 -19.16 -2.53
N ASP A 240 -9.90 -19.43 -3.48
CA ASP A 240 -9.56 -18.55 -4.58
C ASP A 240 -10.31 -18.91 -5.88
N PHE A 241 -10.41 -17.93 -6.77
CA PHE A 241 -10.76 -18.14 -8.16
C PHE A 241 -9.95 -17.21 -9.06
N ASP A 242 -9.60 -17.72 -10.24
CA ASP A 242 -8.83 -16.99 -11.25
C ASP A 242 -9.79 -16.29 -12.23
N ILE A 243 -9.81 -14.96 -12.21
CA ILE A 243 -10.69 -14.14 -13.06
C ILE A 243 -10.25 -14.11 -14.53
N SER A 244 -9.02 -14.55 -14.84
CA SER A 244 -8.48 -14.63 -16.20
C SER A 244 -8.92 -15.90 -16.95
N THR A 245 -9.50 -16.89 -16.25
CA THR A 245 -9.84 -18.20 -16.84
C THR A 245 -11.00 -18.17 -17.85
N ILE A 246 -11.82 -17.12 -17.86
CA ILE A 246 -13.00 -17.03 -18.72
C ILE A 246 -12.62 -16.47 -20.10
N LYS A 247 -12.15 -17.36 -20.99
CA LYS A 247 -11.62 -16.97 -22.32
C LYS A 247 -12.58 -16.18 -23.21
N ASN A 248 -13.88 -16.47 -23.16
CA ASN A 248 -14.88 -15.88 -24.07
C ASN A 248 -15.56 -14.62 -23.51
N ASP A 249 -15.29 -14.29 -22.25
CA ASP A 249 -15.84 -13.12 -21.54
C ASP A 249 -14.77 -12.68 -20.52
N PRO A 250 -13.60 -12.20 -21.00
CA PRO A 250 -12.49 -11.88 -20.11
C PRO A 250 -12.84 -10.71 -19.21
N PHE A 251 -12.23 -10.68 -18.02
CA PHE A 251 -12.31 -9.51 -17.16
C PHE A 251 -11.75 -8.28 -17.89
N LYS A 252 -12.51 -7.19 -17.88
CA LYS A 252 -12.22 -6.00 -18.69
C LYS A 252 -11.16 -5.14 -18.02
N MET A 253 -10.13 -4.75 -18.77
CA MET A 253 -9.07 -3.85 -18.27
C MET A 253 -9.61 -2.49 -17.84
N GLU A 254 -10.66 -2.01 -18.49
CA GLU A 254 -11.33 -0.75 -18.18
C GLU A 254 -11.91 -0.72 -16.76
N TRP A 255 -12.22 -1.89 -16.19
CA TRP A 255 -12.67 -1.99 -14.80
C TRP A 255 -11.54 -1.77 -13.81
N PHE A 256 -10.33 -2.26 -14.09
CA PHE A 256 -9.15 -1.93 -13.29
C PHE A 256 -8.78 -0.46 -13.43
N HIS A 257 -8.85 0.08 -14.65
CA HIS A 257 -8.62 1.50 -14.88
C HIS A 257 -9.59 2.37 -14.06
N ALA A 258 -10.87 1.99 -13.94
CA ALA A 258 -11.81 2.73 -13.10
C ALA A 258 -11.44 2.70 -11.60
N ILE A 259 -10.92 1.57 -11.09
CA ILE A 259 -10.43 1.48 -9.71
C ILE A 259 -9.18 2.37 -9.55
N TYR A 260 -8.28 2.38 -10.53
CA TYR A 260 -7.11 3.27 -10.52
C TYR A 260 -7.50 4.75 -10.59
N ASP A 261 -8.48 5.13 -11.41
CA ASP A 261 -8.95 6.53 -11.51
C ASP A 261 -9.51 7.02 -10.16
N TYR A 262 -10.16 6.12 -9.40
CA TYR A 262 -10.57 6.41 -8.03
C TYR A 262 -9.38 6.59 -7.09
N LEU A 263 -8.37 5.71 -7.18
CA LEU A 263 -7.12 5.86 -6.42
C LEU A 263 -6.41 7.18 -6.76
N GLU A 264 -6.39 7.60 -8.02
CA GLU A 264 -5.83 8.89 -8.44
C GLU A 264 -6.52 10.06 -7.74
N TYR A 265 -7.85 10.02 -7.71
CA TYR A 265 -8.64 11.01 -7.01
C TYR A 265 -8.38 11.00 -5.50
N ALA A 266 -8.40 9.83 -4.86
CA ALA A 266 -8.40 9.70 -3.41
C ALA A 266 -7.01 9.82 -2.79
N TYR A 267 -5.99 9.24 -3.44
CA TYR A 267 -4.64 9.12 -2.90
C TYR A 267 -3.57 9.88 -3.69
N SER A 268 -3.88 10.43 -4.88
CA SER A 268 -2.87 11.08 -5.75
C SER A 268 -1.55 10.29 -5.84
N PRO A 269 -1.62 8.99 -6.20
CA PRO A 269 -0.46 8.13 -6.28
C PRO A 269 0.52 8.62 -7.34
N VAL A 270 1.78 8.19 -7.23
CA VAL A 270 2.73 8.31 -8.33
C VAL A 270 2.19 7.57 -9.57
N SER A 271 2.36 8.18 -10.73
CA SER A 271 1.79 7.70 -12.01
C SER A 271 2.65 6.63 -12.67
N ASP A 272 3.96 6.67 -12.47
CA ASP A 272 4.93 5.74 -13.03
C ASP A 272 6.22 5.61 -12.19
N MET A 273 7.11 4.72 -12.63
CA MET A 273 8.38 4.45 -11.95
C MET A 273 9.33 5.66 -11.99
N ALA A 274 9.20 6.57 -12.96
CA ALA A 274 10.04 7.76 -13.04
C ALA A 274 9.64 8.77 -11.95
N GLU A 275 8.34 8.98 -11.73
CA GLU A 275 7.82 9.77 -10.62
C GLU A 275 8.18 9.14 -9.27
N LEU A 276 8.06 7.81 -9.13
CA LEU A 276 8.52 7.09 -7.94
C LEU A 276 10.03 7.28 -7.70
N THR A 277 10.85 7.22 -8.75
CA THR A 277 12.29 7.49 -8.67
C THR A 277 12.57 8.90 -8.16
N GLN A 278 11.81 9.90 -8.63
CA GLN A 278 11.94 11.28 -8.17
C GLN A 278 11.52 11.41 -6.70
N LEU A 279 10.41 10.78 -6.29
CA LEU A 279 9.97 10.72 -4.90
C LEU A 279 11.07 10.15 -3.99
N LEU A 280 11.66 9.01 -4.36
CA LEU A 280 12.74 8.38 -3.60
C LEU A 280 13.98 9.27 -3.53
N ARG A 281 14.37 9.92 -4.63
CA ARG A 281 15.48 10.88 -4.63
C ARG A 281 15.28 11.99 -3.59
N ASP A 282 14.05 12.48 -3.47
CA ASP A 282 13.76 13.63 -2.61
C ASP A 282 13.52 13.23 -1.15
N ARG A 283 12.89 12.08 -0.91
CA ARG A 283 12.29 11.74 0.40
C ARG A 283 12.74 10.40 1.01
N SER A 284 13.53 9.61 0.28
CA SER A 284 13.87 8.26 0.73
C SER A 284 14.60 8.25 2.09
N PRO A 285 14.22 7.32 2.99
CA PRO A 285 15.00 7.04 4.20
C PRO A 285 16.39 6.42 3.91
N ASP A 286 16.53 5.69 2.80
CA ASP A 286 17.75 5.00 2.38
C ASP A 286 18.69 5.90 1.56
N ARG A 287 18.30 7.14 1.23
CA ARG A 287 19.12 8.08 0.44
C ARG A 287 20.51 8.29 1.03
N LYS A 288 20.59 8.48 2.35
CA LYS A 288 21.87 8.67 3.05
C LYS A 288 22.75 7.42 2.94
N ALA A 289 22.18 6.25 3.19
CA ALA A 289 22.89 4.97 3.08
C ALA A 289 23.40 4.72 1.65
N LEU A 290 22.60 5.05 0.63
CA LEU A 290 23.00 4.96 -0.77
C LEU A 290 24.17 5.91 -1.11
N ALA A 291 24.12 7.16 -0.65
CA ALA A 291 25.18 8.14 -0.88
C ALA A 291 26.50 7.70 -0.23
N GLU A 292 26.46 7.24 1.03
CA GLU A 292 27.61 6.69 1.75
C GLU A 292 28.17 5.42 1.06
N CYS A 293 27.28 4.56 0.57
CA CYS A 293 27.63 3.39 -0.23
C CYS A 293 28.45 3.80 -1.47
N ARG A 294 27.96 4.80 -2.22
CA ARG A 294 28.62 5.24 -3.46
C ARG A 294 29.92 5.99 -3.23
N GLU A 295 30.03 6.73 -2.14
CA GLU A 295 31.32 7.32 -1.75
C GLU A 295 32.39 6.25 -1.57
N LYS A 296 32.06 5.14 -0.91
CA LYS A 296 32.97 4.00 -0.77
C LYS A 296 33.28 3.35 -2.11
N LEU A 297 32.26 3.15 -2.96
CA LEU A 297 32.47 2.59 -4.30
C LEU A 297 33.38 3.47 -5.16
N TRP A 298 33.26 4.80 -5.09
CA TRP A 298 34.11 5.72 -5.84
C TRP A 298 35.59 5.49 -5.52
N ILE A 299 35.93 5.38 -4.23
CA ILE A 299 37.30 5.11 -3.77
C ILE A 299 37.78 3.76 -4.32
N THR A 300 36.98 2.69 -4.16
CA THR A 300 37.35 1.34 -4.63
C THR A 300 37.50 1.26 -6.15
N LEU A 301 36.61 1.90 -6.91
CA LEU A 301 36.66 1.91 -8.38
C LEU A 301 37.85 2.72 -8.89
N SER A 302 38.18 3.84 -8.24
CA SER A 302 39.35 4.65 -8.59
C SER A 302 40.67 3.89 -8.39
N GLN A 303 40.74 3.02 -7.37
CA GLN A 303 41.91 2.18 -7.10
C GLN A 303 42.07 1.00 -8.06
N THR A 304 40.98 0.57 -8.70
CA THR A 304 40.98 -0.61 -9.60
C THR A 304 40.91 -0.24 -11.08
N ALA A 305 40.70 1.05 -11.39
CA ALA A 305 40.71 1.59 -12.75
C ALA A 305 42.10 2.09 -13.20
N LEU A 306 43.06 2.18 -12.27
CA LEU A 306 44.49 2.40 -12.51
C LEU A 306 45.22 1.05 -12.62
#